data_AF-A0A175RM30-F1
#
_entry.id   AF-A0A175RM30-F1
#
_cell.length_a   1.000
_cell.length_b   1.000
_cell.length_c   1.000
_cell.angle_alpha   90.00
_cell.angle_beta   90.00
_cell.angle_gamma   90.00
#
_symmetry.space_group_name_H-M   'P 1'
#
loop_
_entity.id
_entity.type
_entity.pdbx_description
1 polymer ?
#
loop_
_entity_poly.entity_id
_entity_poly.type
_entity_poly.pdbx_seq_one_letter_code
_entity_poly.pdbx_strand_id
1 'polypeptide(L)'
;MDRPELAAFLRSRRARLRPEDVGLPSGPRRRTPGLRREEVAVAAHISTEYYVRLEQGRAPRPSTEVLAALASALLLTDAERSHLHVLAGTAPAPAPHHRRDVHPTVQAALDGLPGAVGFVVSAAFEVLAWNELATLLMEDFGALPPAGRNLARRAFADGQTLYGAADGTAFRHEVVRGLRSAAARYPDDPVIAELVAELRGASDVFSRLWDRHDVQGAPALTKTFDNAVVGRVTVDCVALDVPDRDQHVVLYTPVGATDAEKLALLTMVGKDAPVSA
;
A
#
# COMPACT_ATOMS: atom_id res chain seq x y z
N MET A 1 2.98 24.00 -2.02
CA MET A 1 3.54 24.38 -0.71
C MET A 1 2.73 25.54 -0.19
N ASP A 2 2.01 25.29 0.90
CA ASP A 2 1.27 26.31 1.63
C ASP A 2 2.15 26.83 2.78
N ARG A 3 2.82 27.97 2.57
CA ARG A 3 3.79 28.52 3.53
C ARG A 3 3.12 28.95 4.85
N PRO A 4 1.98 29.67 4.84
CA PRO A 4 1.27 30.00 6.08
C PRO A 4 0.85 28.78 6.89
N GLU A 5 0.26 27.77 6.24
CA GLU A 5 -0.20 26.56 6.92
C GLU A 5 0.98 25.72 7.45
N LEU A 6 2.05 25.55 6.67
CA LEU A 6 3.27 24.87 7.14
C LEU A 6 3.84 25.53 8.39
N ALA A 7 3.91 26.87 8.40
CA ALA A 7 4.38 27.65 9.53
C ALA A 7 3.48 27.51 10.76
N ALA A 8 2.16 27.50 10.58
CA ALA A 8 1.19 27.29 11.65
C ALA A 8 1.27 25.87 12.23
N PHE A 9 1.40 24.87 11.36
CA PHE A 9 1.55 23.47 11.73
C PHE A 9 2.79 23.24 12.60
N LEU A 10 3.97 23.69 12.14
CA LEU A 10 5.23 23.56 12.89
C LEU A 10 5.15 24.22 14.27
N ARG A 11 4.58 25.43 14.36
CA ARG A 11 4.36 26.12 15.66
C ARG A 11 3.46 25.31 16.59
N SER A 12 2.38 24.74 16.06
CA SER A 12 1.43 23.92 16.82
C SER A 12 2.07 22.65 17.36
N ARG A 13 2.91 21.96 16.56
CA ARG A 13 3.63 20.76 17.00
C ARG A 13 4.68 21.07 18.06
N ARG A 14 5.49 22.12 17.83
CA ARG A 14 6.52 22.57 18.76
C ARG A 14 5.95 22.94 20.14
N ALA A 15 4.79 23.59 20.18
CA ALA A 15 4.15 24.01 21.42
C ALA A 15 3.69 22.84 22.33
N ARG A 16 3.56 21.63 21.78
CA ARG A 16 3.05 20.44 22.50
C ARG A 16 4.14 19.64 23.21
N LEU A 17 5.40 19.75 22.77
CA LEU A 17 6.51 18.94 23.26
C LEU A 17 7.32 19.65 24.34
N ARG A 18 7.85 18.87 25.28
CA ARG A 18 8.85 19.29 26.25
C ARG A 18 10.24 18.89 25.77
N PRO A 19 11.31 19.55 26.24
CA PRO A 19 12.70 19.17 25.96
C PRO A 19 12.98 17.71 26.28
N GLU A 20 12.44 17.25 27.41
CA GLU A 20 12.57 15.89 27.91
C GLU A 20 12.03 14.85 26.92
N ASP A 21 10.95 15.18 26.18
CA ASP A 21 10.34 14.28 25.20
C ASP A 21 11.30 13.98 24.03
N VAL A 22 12.23 14.89 23.74
CA VAL A 22 13.21 14.78 22.65
C VAL A 22 14.64 14.57 23.17
N GLY A 23 14.80 14.18 24.43
CA GLY A 23 16.10 13.88 25.03
C GLY A 23 16.97 15.09 25.35
N LEU A 24 16.40 16.30 25.40
CA LEU A 24 17.10 17.53 25.75
C LEU A 24 16.89 17.91 27.23
N PRO A 25 17.91 18.48 27.90
CA PRO A 25 17.79 18.88 29.30
C PRO A 25 16.82 20.07 29.47
N SER A 26 15.95 19.99 30.46
CA SER A 26 15.10 21.11 30.87
C SER A 26 15.94 22.20 31.56
N GLY A 27 16.34 23.23 30.80
CA GLY A 27 17.07 24.39 31.32
C GLY A 27 16.27 25.22 32.35
N PRO A 28 16.93 26.10 33.14
CA PRO A 28 16.29 26.80 34.26
C PRO A 28 15.24 27.85 33.83
N ARG A 29 14.12 27.91 34.58
CA ARG A 29 12.97 28.84 34.45
C ARG A 29 12.48 29.11 33.01
N ARG A 30 11.61 28.22 32.48
CA ARG A 30 10.86 28.50 31.24
C ARG A 30 9.70 29.46 31.46
N ARG A 31 9.58 30.46 30.58
CA ARG A 31 8.41 31.34 30.47
C ARG A 31 7.44 30.91 29.36
N THR A 32 7.85 30.02 28.46
CA THR A 32 7.06 29.60 27.29
C THR A 32 6.78 28.10 27.37
N PRO A 33 5.52 27.65 27.21
CA PRO A 33 5.22 26.23 27.06
C PRO A 33 5.77 25.71 25.72
N GLY A 34 6.21 24.45 25.70
CA GLY A 34 6.73 23.80 24.50
C GLY A 34 8.26 23.85 24.33
N LEU A 35 8.73 23.31 23.22
CA LEU A 35 10.13 23.41 22.76
C LEU A 35 10.44 24.83 22.27
N ARG A 36 11.68 25.29 22.46
CA ARG A 36 12.18 26.51 21.85
C ARG A 36 12.61 26.25 20.41
N ARG A 37 12.80 27.31 19.62
CA ARG A 37 13.16 27.18 18.20
C ARG A 37 14.54 26.58 18.02
N GLU A 38 15.49 26.99 18.86
CA GLU A 38 16.84 26.46 18.92
C GLU A 38 16.85 24.97 19.30
N GLU A 39 15.92 24.52 20.13
CA GLU A 39 15.84 23.11 20.56
C GLU A 39 15.37 22.20 19.44
N VAL A 40 14.34 22.63 18.69
CA VAL A 40 13.91 21.90 17.49
C VAL A 40 15.01 21.90 16.44
N ALA A 41 15.70 23.02 16.24
CA ALA A 41 16.77 23.11 15.26
C ALA A 41 17.94 22.17 15.59
N VAL A 42 18.33 22.08 16.87
CA VAL A 42 19.33 21.12 17.36
C VAL A 42 18.87 19.69 17.14
N ALA A 43 17.64 19.34 17.56
CA ALA A 43 17.11 17.99 17.41
C ALA A 43 16.94 17.57 15.94
N ALA A 44 16.64 18.51 15.04
CA ALA A 44 16.52 18.27 13.61
C ALA A 44 17.84 18.44 12.84
N HIS A 45 18.95 18.74 13.51
CA HIS A 45 20.26 19.00 12.90
C HIS A 45 20.23 20.06 11.77
N ILE A 46 19.44 21.12 11.96
CA ILE A 46 19.34 22.27 11.03
C ILE A 46 19.73 23.58 11.73
N SER A 47 19.94 24.65 10.97
CA SER A 47 20.23 25.95 11.58
C SER A 47 18.99 26.57 12.24
N THR A 48 19.17 27.17 13.42
CA THR A 48 18.10 27.88 14.14
C THR A 48 17.45 28.96 13.27
N GLU A 49 18.26 29.71 12.52
CA GLU A 49 17.78 30.76 11.62
C GLU A 49 16.89 30.20 10.51
N TYR A 50 17.23 29.03 9.96
CA TYR A 50 16.41 28.37 8.96
C TYR A 50 15.06 27.90 9.54
N TYR A 51 15.06 27.32 10.74
CA TYR A 51 13.81 26.93 11.41
C TYR A 51 12.93 28.14 11.77
N VAL A 52 13.52 29.25 12.22
CA VAL A 52 12.81 30.52 12.45
C VAL A 52 12.11 30.98 11.17
N ARG A 53 12.81 30.95 10.02
CA ARG A 53 12.23 31.32 8.72
C ARG A 53 11.11 30.38 8.28
N LEU A 54 11.19 29.08 8.61
CA LEU A 54 10.11 28.12 8.36
C LEU A 54 8.85 28.48 9.16
N GLU A 55 8.98 28.74 10.47
CA GLU A 55 7.84 29.15 11.32
C GLU A 55 7.27 30.54 10.97
N GLN A 56 8.02 31.36 10.25
CA GLN A 56 7.56 32.66 9.74
C GLN A 56 6.95 32.56 8.33
N GLY A 57 6.97 31.39 7.69
CA GLY A 57 6.53 31.23 6.30
C GLY A 57 7.43 31.91 5.26
N ARG A 58 8.69 32.21 5.61
CA ARG A 58 9.68 32.94 4.80
C ARG A 58 10.83 32.07 4.28
N ALA A 59 10.87 30.80 4.66
CA ALA A 59 11.86 29.86 4.16
C ALA A 59 11.50 29.40 2.73
N PRO A 60 12.51 29.04 1.91
CA PRO A 60 12.29 28.26 0.70
C PRO A 60 11.70 26.89 1.03
N ARG A 61 11.25 26.16 0.00
CA ARG A 61 10.71 24.80 0.19
C ARG A 61 11.76 23.90 0.86
N PRO A 62 11.46 23.26 2.00
CA PRO A 62 12.37 22.31 2.64
C PRO A 62 12.55 21.05 1.79
N SER A 63 13.74 20.44 1.84
CA SER A 63 13.98 19.14 1.22
C SER A 63 13.25 18.02 1.97
N THR A 64 13.08 16.86 1.34
CA THR A 64 12.53 15.66 1.99
C THR A 64 13.32 15.26 3.23
N GLU A 65 14.65 15.36 3.19
CA GLU A 65 15.53 15.11 4.34
C GLU A 65 15.25 16.06 5.51
N VAL A 66 15.11 17.37 5.22
CA VAL A 66 14.76 18.37 6.25
C VAL A 66 13.38 18.07 6.84
N LEU A 67 12.41 17.68 6.03
CA LEU A 67 11.07 17.32 6.50
C LEU A 67 11.09 16.05 7.38
N ALA A 68 11.89 15.04 7.00
CA ALA A 68 12.08 13.83 7.81
C ALA A 68 12.77 14.14 9.15
N ALA A 69 13.78 15.00 9.15
CA ALA A 69 14.45 15.45 10.37
C ALA A 69 13.50 16.24 11.29
N LEU A 70 12.70 17.14 10.73
CA LEU A 70 11.67 17.88 11.48
C LEU A 70 10.57 16.95 12.02
N ALA A 71 10.16 15.96 11.23
CA ALA A 71 9.19 14.96 11.66
C ALA A 71 9.69 14.13 12.85
N SER A 72 10.97 13.73 12.83
CA SER A 72 11.62 13.03 13.92
C SER A 72 11.77 13.93 15.16
N ALA A 73 12.31 15.14 14.98
CA ALA A 73 12.52 16.10 16.07
C ALA A 73 11.23 16.57 16.75
N LEU A 74 10.10 16.54 16.03
CA LEU A 74 8.78 16.91 16.55
C LEU A 74 7.92 15.69 16.89
N LEU A 75 8.51 14.48 16.93
CA LEU A 75 7.83 13.22 17.26
C LEU A 75 6.50 13.04 16.53
N LEU A 76 6.47 13.42 15.24
CA LEU A 76 5.24 13.39 14.46
C LEU A 76 4.77 11.95 14.24
N THR A 77 3.47 11.74 14.40
CA THR A 77 2.76 10.53 13.97
C THR A 77 2.78 10.40 12.45
N ASP A 78 2.52 9.21 11.91
CA ASP A 78 2.53 8.98 10.46
C ASP A 78 1.53 9.87 9.69
N ALA A 79 0.37 10.15 10.29
CA ALA A 79 -0.61 11.06 9.73
C ALA A 79 -0.10 12.51 9.69
N GLU A 80 0.58 12.96 10.75
CA GLU A 80 1.18 14.29 10.83
C GLU A 80 2.38 14.45 9.90
N ARG A 81 3.18 13.40 9.70
CA ARG A 81 4.26 13.35 8.71
C ARG A 81 3.68 13.53 7.31
N SER A 82 2.65 12.75 6.99
CA SER A 82 1.96 12.84 5.70
C SER A 82 1.41 14.25 5.47
N HIS A 83 0.78 14.84 6.48
CA HIS A 83 0.27 16.21 6.41
C HIS A 83 1.40 17.25 6.24
N LEU A 84 2.52 17.10 6.97
CA LEU A 84 3.69 17.96 6.84
C LEU A 84 4.21 17.99 5.39
N HIS A 85 4.29 16.83 4.75
CA HIS A 85 4.72 16.71 3.36
C HIS A 85 3.73 17.36 2.38
N VAL A 86 2.43 17.19 2.59
CA VAL A 86 1.37 17.88 1.82
C VAL A 86 1.52 19.40 1.93
N LEU A 87 1.67 19.93 3.14
CA LEU A 87 1.87 21.37 3.37
C LEU A 87 3.15 21.88 2.70
N ALA A 88 4.23 21.11 2.75
CA ALA A 88 5.49 21.43 2.08
C ALA A 88 5.41 21.32 0.54
N GLY A 89 4.34 20.71 0.00
CA GLY A 89 4.22 20.41 -1.42
C GLY A 89 5.26 19.39 -1.90
N THR A 90 5.52 18.39 -1.07
CA THR A 90 6.41 17.24 -1.32
C THR A 90 5.63 15.95 -1.08
N ALA A 91 6.05 14.84 -1.67
CA ALA A 91 5.57 13.52 -1.24
C ALA A 91 6.34 13.10 0.03
N PRO A 92 5.71 12.36 0.97
CA PRO A 92 6.42 11.69 2.05
C PRO A 92 7.55 10.83 1.49
N ALA A 93 8.68 10.78 2.20
CA ALA A 93 9.67 9.76 1.90
C ALA A 93 8.99 8.39 2.10
N PRO A 94 9.00 7.51 1.09
CA PRO A 94 8.44 6.18 1.25
C PRO A 94 9.18 5.45 2.37
N ALA A 95 8.46 4.62 3.13
CA ALA A 95 9.09 3.71 4.09
C ALA A 95 10.15 2.87 3.35
N PRO A 96 11.23 2.41 4.02
CA PRO A 96 12.27 1.63 3.35
C PRO A 96 11.75 0.31 2.75
N HIS A 97 10.64 -0.21 3.29
CA HIS A 97 10.01 -1.43 2.85
C HIS A 97 8.49 -1.26 2.73
N HIS A 98 7.88 -2.01 1.81
CA HIS A 98 6.44 -2.12 1.71
C HIS A 98 5.85 -2.84 2.94
N ARG A 99 4.60 -2.50 3.29
CA ARG A 99 3.94 -3.09 4.46
C ARG A 99 3.15 -4.34 4.10
N ARG A 100 3.26 -5.35 4.97
CA ARG A 100 2.53 -6.63 4.87
C ARG A 100 1.47 -6.80 5.95
N ASP A 101 1.48 -5.96 6.98
CA ASP A 101 0.44 -5.97 8.00
C ASP A 101 -0.86 -5.39 7.44
N VAL A 102 -1.96 -6.15 7.53
CA VAL A 102 -3.29 -5.70 7.12
C VAL A 102 -3.98 -5.05 8.31
N HIS A 103 -4.59 -3.88 8.10
CA HIS A 103 -5.34 -3.23 9.17
C HIS A 103 -6.55 -4.08 9.58
N PRO A 104 -6.83 -4.32 10.87
CA PRO A 104 -7.93 -5.18 11.31
C PRO A 104 -9.31 -4.75 10.78
N THR A 105 -9.55 -3.45 10.61
CA THR A 105 -10.81 -2.96 10.04
C THR A 105 -10.97 -3.27 8.55
N VAL A 106 -9.86 -3.47 7.82
CA VAL A 106 -9.91 -3.89 6.41
C VAL A 106 -10.37 -5.35 6.34
N GLN A 107 -9.81 -6.23 7.17
CA GLN A 107 -10.29 -7.62 7.26
C GLN A 107 -11.77 -7.66 7.67
N ALA A 108 -12.16 -6.92 8.71
CA ALA A 108 -13.57 -6.85 9.14
C ALA A 108 -14.50 -6.33 8.04
N ALA A 109 -14.04 -5.40 7.19
CA ALA A 109 -14.80 -4.94 6.04
C ALA A 109 -14.93 -6.03 4.96
N LEU A 110 -13.85 -6.76 4.66
CA LEU A 110 -13.88 -7.89 3.72
C LEU A 110 -14.88 -8.98 4.15
N ASP A 111 -14.87 -9.32 5.44
CA ASP A 111 -15.78 -10.32 6.02
C ASP A 111 -17.24 -9.84 6.04
N GLY A 112 -17.46 -8.52 6.05
CA GLY A 112 -18.76 -7.87 6.07
C GLY A 112 -19.40 -7.62 4.70
N LEU A 113 -18.77 -8.03 3.59
CA LEU A 113 -19.26 -7.82 2.23
C LEU A 113 -19.92 -9.09 1.65
N PRO A 114 -21.24 -9.27 1.81
CA PRO A 114 -21.93 -10.45 1.30
C PRO A 114 -21.95 -10.44 -0.25
N GLY A 115 -21.64 -11.60 -0.85
CA GLY A 115 -21.74 -11.79 -2.30
C GLY A 115 -20.64 -11.11 -3.13
N ALA A 116 -19.66 -10.48 -2.49
CA ALA A 116 -18.46 -9.97 -3.14
C ALA A 116 -17.24 -10.80 -2.72
N VAL A 117 -16.43 -11.17 -3.71
CA VAL A 117 -15.12 -11.79 -3.47
C VAL A 117 -14.16 -10.68 -3.10
N GLY A 118 -13.43 -10.80 -2.00
CA GLY A 118 -12.58 -9.72 -1.53
C GLY A 118 -11.25 -10.21 -0.99
N PHE A 119 -10.17 -9.52 -1.37
CA PHE A 119 -8.82 -9.80 -0.89
C PHE A 119 -7.94 -8.54 -0.89
N VAL A 120 -6.87 -8.58 -0.11
CA VAL A 120 -5.86 -7.51 -0.01
C VAL A 120 -4.57 -7.98 -0.66
N VAL A 121 -3.98 -7.12 -1.49
CA VAL A 121 -2.65 -7.33 -2.07
C VAL A 121 -1.65 -6.27 -1.61
N SER A 122 -0.41 -6.68 -1.37
CA SER A 122 0.71 -5.76 -1.13
C SER A 122 1.17 -5.08 -2.42
N ALA A 123 2.01 -4.04 -2.30
CA ALA A 123 2.76 -3.45 -3.41
C ALA A 123 3.61 -4.47 -4.21
N ALA A 124 3.95 -5.62 -3.59
CA ALA A 124 4.67 -6.72 -4.21
C ALA A 124 3.75 -7.83 -4.76
N PHE A 125 2.43 -7.59 -4.86
CA PHE A 125 1.41 -8.55 -5.33
C PHE A 125 1.26 -9.81 -4.46
N GLU A 126 1.66 -9.76 -3.19
CA GLU A 126 1.37 -10.83 -2.22
C GLU A 126 -0.07 -10.70 -1.74
N VAL A 127 -0.86 -11.78 -1.77
CA VAL A 127 -2.17 -11.80 -1.13
C VAL A 127 -2.00 -11.89 0.39
N LEU A 128 -2.43 -10.85 1.11
CA LEU A 128 -2.21 -10.67 2.54
C LEU A 128 -3.43 -11.06 3.40
N ALA A 129 -4.62 -10.87 2.87
CA ALA A 129 -5.91 -11.10 3.53
C ALA A 129 -6.98 -11.40 2.47
N TRP A 130 -8.02 -12.14 2.84
CA TRP A 130 -9.11 -12.52 1.94
C TRP A 130 -10.35 -12.92 2.74
N ASN A 131 -11.51 -12.89 2.09
CA ASN A 131 -12.76 -13.41 2.65
C ASN A 131 -13.04 -14.85 2.19
N GLU A 132 -14.02 -15.50 2.80
CA GLU A 132 -14.40 -16.88 2.50
C GLU A 132 -14.74 -17.08 1.01
N LEU A 133 -15.42 -16.12 0.39
CA LEU A 133 -15.80 -16.23 -1.02
C LEU A 133 -14.59 -16.17 -1.97
N ALA A 134 -13.51 -15.49 -1.59
CA ALA A 134 -12.24 -15.57 -2.31
C ALA A 134 -11.63 -16.98 -2.24
N THR A 135 -11.69 -17.65 -1.09
CA THR A 135 -11.28 -19.05 -0.97
C THR A 135 -12.07 -19.95 -1.92
N LEU A 136 -13.38 -19.74 -1.99
CA LEU A 136 -14.29 -20.58 -2.78
C LEU A 136 -14.23 -20.32 -4.29
N LEU A 137 -14.07 -19.07 -4.71
CA LEU A 137 -14.01 -18.72 -6.14
C LEU A 137 -12.60 -18.87 -6.72
N MET A 138 -11.58 -18.43 -5.97
CA MET A 138 -10.20 -18.34 -6.45
C MET A 138 -9.42 -19.57 -6.03
N GLU A 139 -9.02 -19.64 -4.75
CA GLU A 139 -8.32 -20.76 -4.13
C GLU A 139 -8.14 -20.53 -2.62
N ASP A 140 -7.85 -21.60 -1.89
CA ASP A 140 -7.45 -21.49 -0.49
C ASP A 140 -6.02 -20.97 -0.35
N PHE A 141 -5.90 -19.64 -0.27
CA PHE A 141 -4.63 -18.98 0.01
C PHE A 141 -4.04 -19.40 1.35
N GLY A 142 -4.86 -19.83 2.32
CA GLY A 142 -4.43 -20.28 3.64
C GLY A 142 -3.62 -21.57 3.58
N ALA A 143 -4.01 -22.48 2.69
CA ALA A 143 -3.31 -23.73 2.43
C ALA A 143 -1.98 -23.56 1.67
N LEU A 144 -1.76 -22.40 1.04
CA LEU A 144 -0.53 -22.14 0.28
C LEU A 144 0.60 -21.58 1.13
N PRO A 145 1.86 -21.95 0.84
CA PRO A 145 3.01 -21.27 1.43
C PRO A 145 3.03 -19.79 0.98
N PRO A 146 3.64 -18.87 1.76
CA PRO A 146 3.64 -17.44 1.43
C PRO A 146 4.07 -17.10 0.00
N ALA A 147 5.09 -17.78 -0.53
CA ALA A 147 5.54 -17.59 -1.91
C ALA A 147 4.48 -17.96 -2.97
N GLY A 148 3.64 -18.95 -2.67
CA GLY A 148 2.54 -19.40 -3.53
C GLY A 148 1.36 -18.44 -3.60
N ARG A 149 1.29 -17.45 -2.68
CA ARG A 149 0.23 -16.43 -2.64
C ARG A 149 0.55 -15.19 -3.48
N ASN A 150 1.70 -15.16 -4.16
CA ASN A 150 2.11 -14.02 -4.95
C ASN A 150 1.49 -14.06 -6.37
N LEU A 151 0.60 -13.12 -6.66
CA LEU A 151 -0.12 -13.09 -7.94
C LEU A 151 0.78 -12.72 -9.12
N ALA A 152 1.86 -11.96 -8.90
CA ALA A 152 2.83 -11.63 -9.94
C ALA A 152 3.60 -12.88 -10.40
N ARG A 153 4.11 -13.68 -9.45
CA ARG A 153 4.74 -14.98 -9.75
C ARG A 153 3.81 -15.87 -10.57
N ARG A 154 2.56 -15.96 -10.17
CA ARG A 154 1.58 -16.82 -10.85
C ARG A 154 1.16 -16.30 -12.22
N ALA A 155 1.10 -14.98 -12.42
CA ALA A 155 0.80 -14.40 -13.73
C ALA A 155 1.86 -14.72 -14.80
N PHE A 156 3.11 -14.90 -14.37
CA PHE A 156 4.26 -15.14 -15.25
C PHE A 156 4.82 -16.56 -15.16
N ALA A 157 4.20 -17.45 -14.39
CA ALA A 157 4.50 -18.87 -14.39
C ALA A 157 4.13 -19.52 -15.73
N ASP A 158 4.95 -20.45 -16.20
CA ASP A 158 4.75 -21.11 -17.49
C ASP A 158 3.43 -21.91 -17.53
N GLY A 159 2.69 -21.76 -18.64
CA GLY A 159 1.52 -22.58 -18.95
C GLY A 159 0.27 -22.34 -18.09
N GLN A 160 0.28 -21.37 -17.16
CA GLN A 160 -0.89 -21.06 -16.34
C GLN A 160 -1.49 -19.70 -16.71
N THR A 161 -2.79 -19.69 -16.97
CA THR A 161 -3.58 -18.45 -16.97
C THR A 161 -4.16 -18.28 -15.58
N LEU A 162 -3.79 -17.19 -14.90
CA LEU A 162 -4.23 -16.91 -13.55
C LEU A 162 -5.76 -16.79 -13.53
N TYR A 163 -6.43 -17.81 -13.00
CA TYR A 163 -7.87 -17.89 -12.78
C TYR A 163 -8.78 -17.73 -14.01
N GLY A 164 -8.29 -17.88 -15.24
CA GLY A 164 -9.13 -17.91 -16.46
C GLY A 164 -8.47 -17.33 -17.71
N ALA A 165 -8.92 -17.78 -18.88
CA ALA A 165 -8.23 -17.56 -20.17
C ALA A 165 -8.28 -16.10 -20.72
N ALA A 166 -9.28 -15.30 -20.34
CA ALA A 166 -9.58 -14.04 -21.04
C ALA A 166 -8.78 -12.81 -20.56
N ASP A 167 -8.10 -12.89 -19.40
CA ASP A 167 -7.53 -11.72 -18.72
C ASP A 167 -6.00 -11.81 -18.45
N GLY A 168 -5.36 -12.91 -18.85
CA GLY A 168 -3.94 -13.13 -18.53
C GLY A 168 -3.00 -12.04 -19.05
N THR A 169 -3.27 -11.47 -20.23
CA THR A 169 -2.43 -10.41 -20.81
C THR A 169 -2.60 -9.08 -20.08
N ALA A 170 -3.83 -8.61 -19.85
CA ALA A 170 -4.06 -7.32 -19.20
C ALA A 170 -3.52 -7.33 -17.77
N PHE A 171 -3.71 -8.44 -17.03
CA PHE A 171 -3.15 -8.59 -15.70
C PHE A 171 -1.61 -8.59 -15.70
N ARG A 172 -0.95 -9.20 -16.69
CA ARG A 172 0.52 -9.14 -16.81
C ARG A 172 1.03 -7.70 -17.01
N HIS A 173 0.34 -6.89 -17.81
CA HIS A 173 0.67 -5.46 -17.93
C HIS A 173 0.46 -4.70 -16.62
N GLU A 174 -0.63 -5.01 -15.89
CA GLU A 174 -0.90 -4.44 -14.57
C GLU A 174 0.22 -4.79 -13.57
N VAL A 175 0.65 -6.05 -13.53
CA VAL A 175 1.77 -6.50 -12.69
C VAL A 175 3.06 -5.75 -13.02
N VAL A 176 3.42 -5.61 -14.30
CA VAL A 176 4.64 -4.88 -14.71
C VAL A 176 4.54 -3.40 -14.31
N ARG A 177 3.39 -2.77 -14.52
CA ARG A 177 3.13 -1.38 -14.10
C ARG A 177 3.23 -1.21 -12.59
N GLY A 178 2.59 -2.09 -11.83
CA GLY A 178 2.58 -2.08 -10.36
C GLY A 178 3.98 -2.28 -9.79
N LEU A 179 4.70 -3.32 -10.23
CA LEU A 179 6.06 -3.60 -9.77
C LEU A 179 7.05 -2.50 -10.14
N ARG A 180 6.90 -1.84 -11.30
CA ARG A 180 7.73 -0.67 -11.64
C ARG A 180 7.47 0.50 -10.70
N SER A 181 6.20 0.78 -10.39
CA SER A 181 5.84 1.81 -9.41
C SER A 181 6.38 1.47 -8.02
N ALA A 182 6.26 0.21 -7.61
CA ALA A 182 6.73 -0.27 -6.32
C ALA A 182 8.26 -0.19 -6.22
N ALA A 183 9.02 -0.61 -7.25
CA ALA A 183 10.47 -0.52 -7.28
C ALA A 183 10.98 0.94 -7.26
N ALA A 184 10.27 1.86 -7.91
CA ALA A 184 10.59 3.29 -7.85
C ALA A 184 10.28 3.90 -6.48
N ARG A 185 9.24 3.41 -5.80
CA ARG A 185 8.83 3.85 -4.47
C ARG A 185 9.69 3.24 -3.37
N TYR A 186 10.15 2.01 -3.53
CA TYR A 186 10.88 1.24 -2.54
C TYR A 186 12.21 0.72 -3.12
N PRO A 187 13.17 1.62 -3.42
CA PRO A 187 14.42 1.22 -4.08
C PRO A 187 15.28 0.27 -3.24
N ASP A 188 15.17 0.33 -1.92
CA ASP A 188 15.95 -0.47 -0.96
C ASP A 188 15.19 -1.70 -0.44
N ASP A 189 14.02 -2.02 -1.00
CA ASP A 189 13.23 -3.16 -0.57
C ASP A 189 13.70 -4.47 -1.24
N PRO A 190 14.30 -5.40 -0.48
CA PRO A 190 14.87 -6.62 -1.05
C PRO A 190 13.80 -7.51 -1.67
N VAL A 191 12.57 -7.52 -1.16
CA VAL A 191 11.49 -8.38 -1.65
C VAL A 191 11.09 -7.97 -3.07
N ILE A 192 10.94 -6.66 -3.30
CA ILE A 192 10.59 -6.14 -4.61
C ILE A 192 11.74 -6.36 -5.60
N ALA A 193 12.99 -6.08 -5.17
CA ALA A 193 14.17 -6.28 -6.00
C ALA A 193 14.34 -7.76 -6.41
N GLU A 194 14.22 -8.69 -5.46
CA GLU A 194 14.30 -10.13 -5.68
C GLU A 194 13.17 -10.61 -6.60
N LEU A 195 11.93 -10.19 -6.36
CA LEU A 195 10.79 -10.57 -7.20
C LEU A 195 10.97 -10.10 -8.66
N VAL A 196 11.44 -8.87 -8.87
CA VAL A 196 11.71 -8.37 -10.23
C VAL A 196 12.83 -9.17 -10.88
N ALA A 197 13.91 -9.47 -10.17
CA ALA A 197 15.02 -10.26 -10.70
C ALA A 197 14.58 -11.69 -11.05
N GLU A 198 13.80 -12.33 -10.18
CA GLU A 198 13.20 -13.65 -10.37
C GLU A 198 12.33 -13.68 -11.63
N LEU A 199 11.38 -12.76 -11.76
CA LEU A 199 10.47 -12.70 -12.91
C LEU A 199 11.18 -12.42 -14.23
N ARG A 200 12.24 -11.59 -14.21
CA ARG A 200 13.09 -11.34 -15.40
C ARG A 200 13.86 -12.58 -15.83
N GLY A 201 14.34 -13.38 -14.88
CA GLY A 201 15.08 -14.62 -15.17
C GLY A 201 14.17 -15.77 -15.59
N ALA A 202 12.93 -15.81 -15.08
CA ALA A 202 12.00 -16.90 -15.32
C ALA A 202 11.06 -16.70 -16.51
N SER A 203 10.81 -15.46 -16.96
CA SER A 203 9.82 -15.18 -18.00
C SER A 203 10.31 -14.19 -19.06
N ASP A 204 10.51 -14.67 -20.28
CA ASP A 204 10.83 -13.82 -21.45
C ASP A 204 9.74 -12.76 -21.71
N VAL A 205 8.48 -13.09 -21.39
CA VAL A 205 7.36 -12.14 -21.51
C VAL A 205 7.54 -11.00 -20.51
N PHE A 206 7.83 -11.32 -19.25
CA PHE A 206 8.09 -10.30 -18.23
C PHE A 206 9.29 -9.42 -18.61
N SER A 207 10.41 -10.03 -19.01
CA SER A 207 11.62 -9.29 -19.38
C SER A 207 11.34 -8.29 -20.50
N ARG A 208 10.64 -8.71 -21.56
CA ARG A 208 10.27 -7.82 -22.68
C ARG A 208 9.36 -6.66 -22.24
N LEU A 209 8.32 -6.94 -21.46
CA LEU A 209 7.40 -5.91 -20.98
C LEU A 209 8.12 -4.91 -20.06
N TRP A 210 8.99 -5.41 -19.18
CA TRP A 210 9.78 -4.60 -18.27
C TRP A 210 10.74 -3.68 -19.03
N ASP A 211 11.49 -4.20 -20.01
CA ASP A 211 12.50 -3.45 -20.76
C ASP A 211 11.87 -2.33 -21.61
N ARG A 212 10.70 -2.60 -22.20
CA ARG A 212 9.93 -1.63 -22.99
C ARG A 212 9.28 -0.53 -22.17
N HIS A 213 9.36 -0.61 -20.83
CA HIS A 213 8.62 0.28 -19.94
C HIS A 213 7.13 0.29 -20.27
N ASP A 214 6.61 -0.89 -20.66
CA ASP A 214 5.27 -1.03 -21.19
C ASP A 214 4.24 -1.04 -20.05
N VAL A 215 3.99 0.17 -19.53
CA VAL A 215 3.02 0.48 -18.48
C VAL A 215 1.63 0.77 -19.04
N GLN A 216 1.44 0.59 -20.36
CA GLN A 216 0.19 0.86 -21.05
C GLN A 216 -0.70 -0.38 -20.94
N GLY A 217 -1.70 -0.30 -20.08
CA GLY A 217 -2.72 -1.32 -19.94
C GLY A 217 -3.88 -0.75 -19.13
N ALA A 218 -5.07 -0.74 -19.70
CA ALA A 218 -6.27 -0.52 -18.90
C ALA A 218 -6.42 -1.74 -17.98
N PRO A 219 -6.63 -1.55 -16.66
CA PRO A 219 -6.95 -2.67 -15.80
C PRO A 219 -8.19 -3.36 -16.35
N ALA A 220 -8.19 -4.69 -16.32
CA ALA A 220 -9.37 -5.43 -16.71
C ALA A 220 -10.46 -5.20 -15.68
N LEU A 221 -11.51 -4.50 -16.11
CA LEU A 221 -12.65 -4.16 -15.28
C LEU A 221 -13.61 -5.35 -15.11
N THR A 222 -13.43 -6.41 -15.90
CA THR A 222 -14.26 -7.62 -15.83
C THR A 222 -13.36 -8.84 -15.97
N LYS A 223 -13.56 -9.84 -15.12
CA LYS A 223 -12.82 -11.10 -15.07
C LYS A 223 -13.77 -12.28 -15.19
N THR A 224 -13.27 -13.37 -15.73
CA THR A 224 -14.03 -14.60 -15.90
C THR A 224 -13.27 -15.75 -15.27
N PHE A 225 -13.86 -16.34 -14.23
CA PHE A 225 -13.33 -17.45 -13.46
C PHE A 225 -13.95 -18.76 -13.93
N ASP A 226 -13.12 -19.77 -14.19
CA ASP A 226 -13.59 -21.14 -14.39
C ASP A 226 -13.58 -21.87 -13.04
N ASN A 227 -14.75 -22.15 -12.46
CA ASN A 227 -14.89 -22.83 -11.18
C ASN A 227 -15.44 -24.25 -11.35
N ALA A 228 -14.90 -25.21 -10.60
CA ALA A 228 -15.26 -26.63 -10.74
C ALA A 228 -16.69 -26.96 -10.28
N VAL A 229 -17.27 -26.16 -9.37
CA VAL A 229 -18.59 -26.42 -8.77
C VAL A 229 -19.70 -25.71 -9.54
N VAL A 230 -19.51 -24.42 -9.86
CA VAL A 230 -20.56 -23.58 -10.46
C VAL A 230 -20.29 -23.21 -11.93
N GLY A 231 -19.23 -23.77 -12.50
CA GLY A 231 -18.78 -23.47 -13.85
C GLY A 231 -18.21 -22.06 -13.97
N ARG A 232 -18.38 -21.45 -15.15
CA ARG A 232 -17.84 -20.12 -15.44
C ARG A 232 -18.59 -19.01 -14.71
N VAL A 233 -17.89 -18.14 -13.99
CA VAL A 233 -18.44 -16.98 -13.29
C VAL A 233 -17.78 -15.71 -13.82
N THR A 234 -18.59 -14.72 -14.18
CA THR A 234 -18.09 -13.41 -14.63
C THR A 234 -18.32 -12.34 -13.58
N VAL A 235 -17.30 -11.56 -13.29
CA VAL A 235 -17.30 -10.57 -12.22
C VAL A 235 -16.66 -9.27 -12.69
N ASP A 236 -17.18 -8.14 -12.23
CA ASP A 236 -16.53 -6.84 -12.34
C ASP A 236 -15.49 -6.69 -11.23
N CYS A 237 -14.39 -6.01 -11.57
CA CYS A 237 -13.23 -5.82 -10.73
C CYS A 237 -13.08 -4.35 -10.34
N VAL A 238 -12.94 -4.11 -9.04
CA VAL A 238 -12.54 -2.81 -8.50
C VAL A 238 -11.35 -3.00 -7.55
N ALA A 239 -10.34 -2.16 -7.72
CA ALA A 239 -9.21 -2.06 -6.81
C ALA A 239 -9.27 -0.71 -6.08
N LEU A 240 -9.22 -0.75 -4.75
CA LEU A 240 -9.27 0.42 -3.87
C LEU A 240 -7.95 0.53 -3.10
N ASP A 241 -7.33 1.71 -3.13
CA ASP A 241 -6.07 1.95 -2.44
C ASP A 241 -6.27 2.03 -0.91
N VAL A 242 -5.31 1.46 -0.17
CA VAL A 242 -5.11 1.64 1.28
C VAL A 242 -3.82 2.46 1.44
N PRO A 243 -3.90 3.80 1.39
CA PRO A 243 -2.72 4.64 1.12
C PRO A 243 -1.66 4.62 2.22
N ASP A 244 -2.06 4.38 3.48
CA ASP A 244 -1.16 4.36 4.63
C ASP A 244 -0.31 3.09 4.70
N ARG A 245 -0.62 2.07 3.88
CA ARG A 245 0.11 0.80 3.80
C ARG A 245 0.65 0.46 2.41
N ASP A 246 0.25 1.22 1.39
CA ASP A 246 0.51 0.91 -0.02
C ASP A 246 0.05 -0.52 -0.37
N GLN A 247 -1.18 -0.81 0.04
CA GLN A 247 -1.91 -2.05 -0.25
C GLN A 247 -3.13 -1.73 -1.09
N HIS A 248 -3.66 -2.72 -1.80
CA HIS A 248 -4.92 -2.60 -2.54
C HIS A 248 -5.93 -3.61 -2.02
N VAL A 249 -7.16 -3.16 -1.77
CA VAL A 249 -8.32 -4.02 -1.60
C VAL A 249 -8.91 -4.27 -2.98
N VAL A 250 -8.91 -5.52 -3.41
CA VAL A 250 -9.51 -5.95 -4.67
C VAL A 250 -10.83 -6.63 -4.38
N LEU A 251 -11.89 -6.14 -5.02
CA LEU A 251 -13.23 -6.71 -4.93
C LEU A 251 -13.68 -7.20 -6.30
N TYR A 252 -14.26 -8.40 -6.33
CA TYR A 252 -15.00 -8.91 -7.46
C TYR A 252 -16.48 -9.01 -7.16
N THR A 253 -17.30 -8.36 -7.99
CA THR A 253 -18.76 -8.35 -7.88
C THR A 253 -19.40 -8.98 -9.12
N PRO A 254 -20.47 -9.77 -9.00
CA PRO A 254 -21.08 -10.42 -10.15
C PRO A 254 -21.63 -9.40 -11.16
N VAL A 255 -21.42 -9.64 -12.47
CA VAL A 255 -21.88 -8.74 -13.56
C VAL A 255 -23.41 -8.75 -13.69
N GLY A 256 -24.07 -9.82 -13.24
CA GLY A 256 -25.53 -9.95 -13.31
C GLY A 256 -26.08 -11.03 -12.38
N ALA A 257 -27.41 -11.19 -12.43
CA ALA A 257 -28.14 -12.10 -11.54
C ALA A 257 -27.65 -13.56 -11.62
N THR A 258 -27.35 -14.06 -12.81
CA THR A 258 -26.85 -15.44 -12.99
C THR A 258 -25.49 -15.65 -12.32
N ASP A 259 -24.57 -14.69 -12.42
CA ASP A 259 -23.28 -14.79 -11.73
C ASP A 259 -23.43 -14.62 -10.22
N ALA A 260 -24.38 -13.79 -9.77
CA ALA A 260 -24.71 -13.63 -8.36
C ALA A 260 -25.28 -14.93 -7.76
N GLU A 261 -26.16 -15.62 -8.47
CA GLU A 261 -26.70 -16.92 -8.07
C GLU A 261 -25.60 -17.98 -7.95
N LYS A 262 -24.63 -17.99 -8.88
CA LYS A 262 -23.47 -18.90 -8.81
C LYS A 262 -22.59 -18.62 -7.59
N LEU A 263 -22.31 -17.36 -7.27
CA LEU A 263 -21.55 -17.00 -6.07
C LEU A 263 -22.30 -17.37 -4.78
N ALA A 264 -23.62 -17.20 -4.77
CA ALA A 264 -24.46 -17.64 -3.66
C ALA A 264 -24.44 -19.18 -3.50
N LEU A 265 -24.52 -19.93 -4.61
CA LEU A 265 -24.40 -21.38 -4.63
C LEU A 265 -23.04 -21.84 -4.08
N LEU A 266 -21.94 -21.19 -4.47
CA LEU A 266 -20.61 -21.50 -3.91
C LEU A 266 -20.59 -21.35 -2.39
N THR A 267 -21.19 -20.29 -1.87
CA THR A 267 -21.25 -20.04 -0.42
C THR A 267 -22.08 -21.10 0.32
N MET A 268 -23.14 -21.63 -0.30
CA MET A 268 -23.94 -22.70 0.28
C MET A 268 -23.19 -24.04 0.26
N VAL A 269 -22.61 -24.41 -0.88
CA VAL A 269 -21.87 -25.67 -1.03
C VAL A 269 -20.61 -25.70 -0.17
N GLY A 270 -19.90 -24.58 -0.05
CA GLY A 270 -18.70 -24.44 0.79
C GLY A 270 -18.97 -24.68 2.27
N LYS A 271 -20.18 -24.34 2.75
CA LYS A 271 -20.60 -24.60 4.14
C LYS A 271 -20.93 -26.07 4.42
N ASP A 272 -21.23 -26.84 3.38
CA ASP A 272 -21.62 -28.26 3.47
C ASP A 272 -20.47 -29.22 3.16
N ALA A 273 -19.31 -28.73 2.72
CA ALA A 273 -18.13 -29.56 2.49
C ALA A 273 -17.45 -29.88 3.84
N PRO A 274 -17.23 -31.17 4.20
CA PRO A 274 -16.49 -31.50 5.40
C PRO A 274 -15.05 -31.00 5.25
N VAL A 275 -14.57 -30.28 6.27
CA VAL A 275 -13.17 -29.90 6.43
C VAL A 275 -12.34 -31.17 6.28
N SER A 276 -11.69 -31.33 5.12
CA SER A 276 -10.82 -32.48 4.89
C SER A 276 -9.58 -32.29 5.74
N ALA A 277 -9.35 -33.28 6.62
CA ALA A 277 -8.31 -33.31 7.65
C ALA A 277 -6.88 -33.35 7.10
#